data_AF-A0A1I4S237-F1
#
_entry.id   AF-A0A1I4S237-F1
#
_cell.length_a   1.000
_cell.length_b   1.000
_cell.length_c   1.000
_cell.angle_alpha   90.00
_cell.angle_beta   90.00
_cell.angle_gamma   90.00
#
_symmetry.space_group_name_H-M   'P 1'
#
loop_
_entity.id
_entity.type
_entity.pdbx_description
1 polymer ?
#
loop_
_entity_poly.entity_id
_entity_poly.type
_entity_poly.pdbx_seq_one_letter_code
_entity_poly.pdbx_strand_id
1 'polypeptide(L)'
;MDLSKNDKSQNEQNELWRLREENDRLKDLLTQHGIAWEEPTIPESVPAPTELAPAPTHFTTNDKITLFRQLFRGREDVYPQRWESAKGTSGYSPACGNEWKPGICHKPRVKCGDCSKR
;
A
#
# COMPACT_ATOMS: atom_id res chain seq x y z
N MET A 1 -53.27 -17.19 -7.17
CA MET A 1 -51.93 -17.21 -6.53
C MET A 1 -51.28 -15.82 -6.60
N ASP A 2 -52.06 -14.74 -6.42
CA ASP A 2 -51.61 -13.37 -6.70
C ASP A 2 -51.51 -12.45 -5.47
N LEU A 3 -52.18 -12.79 -4.36
CA LEU A 3 -52.17 -11.98 -3.14
C LEU A 3 -50.78 -11.93 -2.46
N SER A 4 -50.01 -13.03 -2.53
CA SER A 4 -48.66 -13.10 -1.94
C SER A 4 -47.62 -12.27 -2.69
N LYS A 5 -47.82 -12.01 -3.99
CA LYS A 5 -46.91 -11.14 -4.77
C LYS A 5 -47.12 -9.67 -4.42
N ASN A 6 -48.36 -9.27 -4.14
CA ASN A 6 -48.68 -7.89 -3.78
C ASN A 6 -48.15 -7.51 -2.39
N ASP A 7 -48.23 -8.45 -1.43
CA ASP A 7 -47.70 -8.27 -0.07
C ASP A 7 -46.17 -8.17 -0.05
N LYS A 8 -45.48 -8.97 -0.88
CA LYS A 8 -44.02 -8.86 -1.09
C LYS A 8 -43.62 -7.52 -1.71
N SER A 9 -44.32 -7.07 -2.74
CA SER A 9 -44.08 -5.76 -3.38
C SER A 9 -44.29 -4.60 -2.39
N GLN A 10 -45.32 -4.68 -1.55
CA GLN A 10 -45.57 -3.68 -0.50
C GLN A 10 -44.46 -3.67 0.55
N ASN A 11 -43.97 -4.85 0.95
CA ASN A 11 -42.85 -4.98 1.88
C ASN A 11 -41.56 -4.40 1.30
N GLU A 12 -41.25 -4.69 0.03
CA GLU A 12 -40.11 -4.13 -0.70
C GLU A 12 -40.19 -2.60 -0.78
N GLN A 13 -41.37 -2.04 -1.04
CA GLN A 13 -41.59 -0.59 -1.06
C GLN A 13 -41.39 0.06 0.31
N ASN A 14 -41.89 -0.57 1.37
CA ASN A 14 -41.69 -0.10 2.75
C ASN A 14 -40.20 -0.16 3.15
N GLU A 15 -39.50 -1.22 2.76
CA GLU A 15 -38.07 -1.38 3.00
C GLU A 15 -37.25 -0.33 2.23
N LEU A 16 -37.57 -0.09 0.96
CA LEU A 16 -36.96 0.98 0.16
C LEU A 16 -37.17 2.36 0.78
N TRP A 17 -38.36 2.61 1.32
CA TRP A 17 -38.66 3.88 2.00
C TRP A 17 -37.77 4.05 3.25
N ARG A 18 -37.68 3.02 4.10
CA ARG A 18 -36.79 3.05 5.29
C ARG A 18 -35.31 3.21 4.93
N LEU A 19 -34.85 2.51 3.90
CA LEU A 19 -33.46 2.60 3.46
C LEU A 19 -33.13 4.00 2.93
N ARG A 20 -34.08 4.66 2.23
CA ARG A 20 -33.91 6.05 1.77
C ARG A 20 -33.82 7.02 2.93
N GLU A 21 -34.71 6.91 3.92
CA GLU A 21 -34.71 7.76 5.11
C GLU A 21 -33.40 7.63 5.91
N GLU A 22 -32.90 6.41 6.13
CA GLU A 22 -31.63 6.19 6.81
C GLU A 22 -30.45 6.69 5.97
N ASN A 23 -30.50 6.52 4.65
CA ASN A 23 -29.44 7.03 3.76
C ASN A 23 -29.35 8.56 3.82
N ASP A 24 -30.49 9.27 3.84
CA ASP A 24 -30.52 10.73 3.99
C ASP A 24 -29.93 11.18 5.33
N ARG A 25 -30.31 10.50 6.43
CA ARG A 25 -29.73 10.75 7.76
C ARG A 25 -28.21 10.53 7.79
N LEU A 26 -27.71 9.48 7.15
CA LEU A 26 -26.27 9.18 7.11
C LEU A 26 -25.50 10.23 6.28
N LYS A 27 -26.07 10.68 5.17
CA LYS A 27 -25.48 11.75 4.34
C LYS A 27 -25.36 13.06 5.10
N ASP A 28 -26.38 13.44 5.86
CA ASP A 28 -26.36 14.64 6.71
C ASP A 28 -25.25 14.56 7.76
N LEU A 29 -25.10 13.40 8.41
CA LEU A 29 -24.05 13.16 9.41
C LEU A 29 -22.65 13.25 8.79
N LEU A 30 -22.43 12.63 7.63
CA LEU A 30 -21.14 12.67 6.93
C LEU A 30 -20.79 14.10 6.50
N THR A 31 -21.78 14.86 6.02
CA THR A 31 -21.63 16.28 5.65
C THR A 31 -21.26 17.14 6.86
N GLN A 32 -21.93 16.94 8.00
CA GLN A 32 -21.64 17.65 9.25
C GLN A 32 -20.20 17.40 9.74
N HIS A 33 -19.67 16.19 9.51
CA HIS A 33 -18.31 15.81 9.89
C HIS A 33 -17.26 16.06 8.80
N GLY A 34 -17.64 16.64 7.65
CA GLY A 34 -16.72 16.90 6.55
C GLY A 34 -16.13 15.64 5.91
N ILE A 35 -16.83 14.51 6.01
CA ILE A 35 -16.44 13.23 5.39
C ILE A 35 -17.09 13.18 4.02
N ALA A 36 -16.27 13.10 2.97
CA ALA A 36 -16.76 12.95 1.61
C ALA A 36 -17.45 11.58 1.44
N TRP A 37 -18.69 11.58 0.97
CA TRP A 37 -19.50 10.38 0.76
C TRP A 37 -20.06 10.24 -0.66
N GLU A 38 -20.12 11.34 -1.42
CA GLU A 38 -20.33 11.29 -2.85
C GLU A 38 -19.00 10.95 -3.54
N GLU A 39 -19.01 9.91 -4.37
CA GLU A 39 -17.97 9.74 -5.37
C GLU A 39 -18.06 10.97 -6.30
N PRO A 40 -16.96 11.71 -6.53
CA PRO A 40 -17.01 12.91 -7.35
C PRO A 40 -17.67 12.59 -8.69
N THR A 41 -18.87 13.12 -8.90
CA THR A 41 -19.52 13.15 -10.21
C THR A 41 -18.73 14.17 -11.02
N ILE A 42 -17.62 13.72 -11.59
CA ILE A 42 -16.90 14.47 -12.61
C ILE A 42 -17.92 14.59 -13.76
N PRO A 43 -18.47 15.79 -14.04
CA PRO A 43 -19.24 15.96 -15.26
C PRO A 43 -18.33 15.55 -16.40
N GLU A 44 -18.88 14.78 -17.34
CA GLU A 44 -18.23 14.22 -18.52
C GLU A 44 -17.81 15.33 -19.51
N SER A 45 -17.15 16.39 -19.05
CA SER A 45 -16.09 17.03 -19.79
C SER A 45 -14.84 16.24 -19.44
N VAL A 46 -14.48 15.29 -20.28
CA VAL A 46 -13.18 14.63 -20.25
C VAL A 46 -12.15 15.66 -20.73
N PRO A 47 -11.36 16.38 -19.89
CA PRO A 47 -9.99 16.58 -20.31
C PRO A 47 -9.42 15.18 -20.39
N ALA A 48 -8.90 14.81 -21.56
CA ALA A 48 -8.24 13.54 -21.78
C ALA A 48 -7.47 13.15 -20.51
N PRO A 49 -7.60 11.90 -20.03
CA PRO A 49 -6.68 11.39 -19.03
C PRO A 49 -5.30 11.88 -19.43
N THR A 50 -4.58 12.56 -18.53
CA THR A 50 -3.13 12.57 -18.70
C THR A 50 -2.79 11.10 -18.70
N GLU A 51 -2.56 10.61 -19.92
CA GLU A 51 -2.32 9.24 -20.25
C GLU A 51 -1.01 8.90 -19.54
N LEU A 52 -1.09 8.53 -18.26
CA LEU A 52 -0.20 7.53 -17.75
C LEU A 52 -0.56 6.32 -18.60
N ALA A 53 0.22 6.18 -19.68
CA ALA A 53 0.10 5.12 -20.65
C ALA A 53 -0.30 3.83 -19.92
N PRO A 54 -1.30 3.08 -20.42
CA PRO A 54 -1.68 1.82 -19.81
C PRO A 54 -0.38 1.07 -19.53
N ALA A 55 -0.14 0.75 -18.25
CA ALA A 55 1.10 0.10 -17.84
C ALA A 55 1.33 -1.05 -18.82
N PRO A 56 2.45 -1.07 -19.56
CA PRO A 56 2.56 -1.90 -20.75
C PRO A 56 2.25 -3.35 -20.35
N THR A 57 1.14 -3.86 -20.85
CA THR A 57 0.69 -5.24 -20.57
C THR A 57 1.69 -6.26 -21.12
N HIS A 58 2.58 -5.81 -22.01
CA HIS A 58 3.71 -6.52 -22.53
C HIS A 58 5.01 -5.72 -22.30
N PHE A 59 5.80 -6.17 -21.33
CA PHE A 59 7.18 -5.73 -21.15
C PHE A 59 8.11 -6.60 -21.99
N THR A 60 9.04 -5.99 -22.72
CA THR A 60 10.16 -6.74 -23.29
C THR A 60 11.03 -7.33 -22.17
N THR A 61 11.88 -8.30 -22.47
CA THR A 61 12.84 -8.84 -21.49
C THR A 61 13.71 -7.73 -20.88
N ASN A 62 14.12 -6.74 -21.68
CA ASN A 62 14.92 -5.63 -21.20
C ASN A 62 14.14 -4.72 -20.25
N ASP A 63 12.86 -4.47 -20.53
CA ASP A 63 12.02 -3.64 -19.66
C ASP A 63 11.75 -4.34 -18.33
N LYS A 64 11.54 -5.66 -18.34
CA LYS A 64 11.41 -6.46 -17.11
C LYS A 64 12.67 -6.41 -16.27
N ILE A 65 13.85 -6.55 -16.89
CA ILE A 65 15.15 -6.45 -16.19
C ILE A 65 15.33 -5.04 -15.60
N THR A 66 14.98 -4.00 -16.36
CA THR A 66 15.08 -2.61 -15.93
C THR A 66 14.18 -2.34 -14.73
N LEU A 67 12.91 -2.74 -14.82
CA LEU A 67 11.94 -2.63 -13.73
C LEU A 67 12.39 -3.39 -12.48
N PHE A 68 12.86 -4.64 -12.65
CA PHE A 68 13.35 -5.44 -11.54
C PHE A 68 14.53 -4.75 -10.83
N ARG A 69 15.51 -4.24 -11.57
CA ARG A 69 16.67 -3.54 -11.00
C ARG A 69 16.28 -2.24 -10.30
N GLN A 70 15.23 -1.56 -10.75
CA GLN A 70 14.72 -0.35 -10.11
C GLN A 70 14.02 -0.68 -8.78
N LEU A 71 13.21 -1.73 -8.74
CA LEU A 71 12.44 -2.13 -7.56
C LEU A 71 13.28 -2.90 -6.53
N PHE A 72 14.16 -3.77 -6.99
CA PHE A 72 14.98 -4.66 -6.19
C PHE A 72 16.46 -4.30 -6.32
N ARG A 73 16.86 -3.26 -5.59
CA ARG A 73 18.27 -2.88 -5.45
C ARG A 73 18.82 -3.31 -4.10
N GLY A 74 20.01 -3.90 -4.12
CA GLY A 74 20.78 -4.14 -2.92
C GLY A 74 21.17 -2.82 -2.25
N ARG A 75 21.41 -2.87 -0.94
CA ARG A 75 21.99 -1.72 -0.23
C ARG A 75 23.49 -1.67 -0.49
N GLU A 76 24.01 -0.49 -0.79
CA GLU A 76 25.45 -0.26 -1.00
C GLU A 76 26.17 0.22 0.26
N ASP A 77 25.41 0.70 1.25
CA ASP A 77 25.92 1.24 2.53
C ASP A 77 26.20 0.16 3.59
N VAL A 78 25.75 -1.07 3.34
CA VAL A 78 25.88 -2.21 4.25
C VAL A 78 26.17 -3.45 3.43
N TYR A 79 27.17 -4.22 3.86
CA TYR A 79 27.59 -5.45 3.23
C TYR A 79 27.54 -6.63 4.22
N PRO A 80 27.39 -7.87 3.73
CA PRO A 80 27.41 -9.06 4.58
C PRO A 80 28.85 -9.41 4.98
N GLN A 81 29.15 -9.39 6.27
CA GLN A 81 30.39 -9.90 6.85
C GLN A 81 30.18 -11.36 7.26
N ARG A 82 30.99 -12.26 6.68
CA ARG A 82 31.01 -13.68 7.07
C ARG A 82 31.69 -13.82 8.44
N TRP A 83 31.12 -14.66 9.30
CA TRP A 83 31.72 -15.05 10.57
C TRP A 83 31.68 -16.56 10.72
N GLU A 84 32.63 -17.09 11.50
CA GLU A 84 32.73 -18.49 11.87
C GLU A 84 33.04 -18.58 13.36
N SER A 85 32.43 -19.54 14.05
CA SER A 85 32.73 -19.82 15.45
C SER A 85 33.70 -20.99 15.56
N ALA A 86 34.41 -21.05 16.70
CA ALA A 86 35.27 -22.18 17.02
C ALA A 86 34.50 -23.52 17.13
N LYS A 87 33.17 -23.49 17.29
CA LYS A 87 32.30 -24.68 17.33
C LYS A 87 31.86 -25.14 15.93
N GLY A 88 32.36 -24.53 14.86
CA GLY A 88 32.06 -24.90 13.48
C GLY A 88 30.77 -24.28 12.91
N THR A 89 30.08 -23.40 13.65
CA THR A 89 28.96 -22.64 13.09
C THR A 89 29.46 -21.45 12.28
N SER A 90 28.75 -21.11 11.20
CA SER A 90 29.08 -19.96 10.37
C SER A 90 27.82 -19.21 9.95
N GLY A 91 27.97 -17.96 9.53
CA GLY A 91 26.87 -17.14 9.05
C GLY A 91 27.33 -15.82 8.47
N TYR A 92 26.35 -14.98 8.14
CA TYR A 92 26.58 -13.62 7.67
C TYR A 92 25.88 -12.63 8.59
N SER A 93 26.51 -11.47 8.79
CA SER A 93 25.94 -10.37 9.55
C SER A 93 26.14 -9.06 8.81
N PRO A 94 25.22 -8.08 8.93
CA PRO A 94 25.41 -6.78 8.29
C PRO A 94 26.55 -6.01 8.97
N ALA A 95 27.42 -5.44 8.13
CA ALA A 95 28.50 -4.52 8.48
C ALA A 95 28.46 -3.29 7.57
N CYS A 96 28.86 -2.12 8.08
CA CYS A 96 28.99 -0.88 7.31
C CYS A 96 30.45 -0.41 7.32
N GLY A 97 30.81 0.58 6.49
CA GLY A 97 32.20 1.08 6.40
C GLY A 97 32.74 1.75 7.68
N ASN A 98 31.86 2.00 8.64
CA ASN A 98 32.19 2.57 9.93
C ASN A 98 32.10 1.57 11.10
N GLU A 99 31.95 0.28 10.82
CA GLU A 99 31.84 -0.75 11.85
C GLU A 99 32.95 -0.61 12.90
N TRP A 100 32.57 -0.69 14.18
CA TRP A 100 33.46 -0.56 15.35
C TRP A 100 34.16 0.80 15.54
N LYS A 101 33.88 1.83 14.73
CA LYS A 101 34.39 3.19 14.97
C LYS A 101 33.60 3.89 16.09
N PRO A 102 34.22 4.18 17.26
CA PRO A 102 33.53 4.80 18.39
C PRO A 102 32.95 6.17 18.02
N GLY A 103 31.72 6.47 18.47
CA GLY A 103 31.03 7.73 18.16
C GLY A 103 30.48 7.86 16.73
N ILE A 104 30.73 6.87 15.86
CA ILE A 104 30.20 6.82 14.49
C ILE A 104 29.24 5.65 14.36
N CYS A 105 29.74 4.42 14.50
CA CYS A 105 28.92 3.23 14.54
C CYS A 105 28.61 2.85 15.99
N HIS A 106 27.35 2.58 16.27
CA HIS A 106 26.87 2.31 17.63
C HIS A 106 26.78 0.81 17.94
N LYS A 107 27.54 -0.05 17.24
CA LYS A 107 27.67 -1.46 17.64
C LYS A 107 28.30 -1.55 19.05
N PRO A 108 27.86 -2.50 19.90
CA PRO A 108 26.88 -3.56 19.63
C PRO A 108 25.40 -3.13 19.84
N ARG A 109 25.14 -1.91 20.30
CA ARG A 109 23.77 -1.45 20.65
C ARG A 109 22.84 -1.38 19.44
N VAL A 110 23.37 -1.00 18.27
CA VAL A 110 22.61 -0.89 17.02
C VAL A 110 23.28 -1.75 15.93
N LYS A 111 22.49 -2.48 15.15
CA LYS A 111 22.98 -3.27 14.01
C LYS A 111 23.42 -2.33 12.88
N CYS A 112 24.42 -2.73 12.07
CA CYS A 112 24.86 -1.89 10.94
C CYS A 112 23.76 -1.64 9.91
N GLY A 113 22.79 -2.56 9.77
CA GLY A 113 21.59 -2.35 8.95
C GLY A 113 20.82 -1.08 9.32
N ASP A 114 20.77 -0.74 10.61
CA ASP A 114 20.01 0.38 11.17
C ASP A 114 20.91 1.55 11.61
N CYS A 115 22.21 1.47 11.32
CA CYS A 115 23.18 2.52 11.69
C CYS A 115 22.93 3.79 10.87
N SER A 116 22.77 4.94 11.52
CA SER A 116 22.54 6.22 10.84
C SER A 116 23.78 6.76 10.11
N LYS A 117 24.99 6.45 10.62
CA LYS A 117 26.28 6.82 10.02
C LYS A 117 26.96 5.61 9.34
N ARG A 118 26.15 4.81 8.64
CA ARG A 118 26.63 3.64 7.91
C ARG A 118 27.47 4.03 6.70
#